data_AF-A0A3R7HZJ2-F1
#
_entry.id   AF-A0A3R7HZJ2-F1
#
_cell.length_a   1.000
_cell.length_b   1.000
_cell.length_c   1.000
_cell.angle_alpha   90.00
_cell.angle_beta   90.00
_cell.angle_gamma   90.00
#
_symmetry.space_group_name_H-M   'P 1'
#
loop_
_entity.id
_entity.type
_entity.pdbx_description
1 polymer ?
#
loop_
_entity_poly.entity_id
_entity_poly.type
_entity_poly.pdbx_seq_one_letter_code
_entity_poly.pdbx_strand_id
1 'polypeptide(L)'
;MTELNTAAGACHKGFTYTADGRDLKVRKVTKTLAPAGADEAMGLEATVTAADGSKTPMKIIVARKGATLAYFPAVFPESRQGHDVTLPEEFVMAQLSKIG
;
A
#
# COMPACT_ATOMS: atom_id res chain seq x y z
N MET A 1 6.99 -13.16 -4.03
CA MET A 1 5.90 -12.17 -4.21
C MET A 1 4.57 -12.77 -4.69
N THR A 2 4.53 -14.03 -5.13
CA THR A 2 3.34 -14.69 -5.74
C THR A 2 2.07 -14.65 -4.89
N GLU A 3 2.14 -15.05 -3.62
CA GLU A 3 0.94 -15.09 -2.75
C GLU A 3 0.32 -13.71 -2.54
N LEU A 4 1.14 -12.67 -2.40
CA LEU A 4 0.65 -11.29 -2.29
C LEU A 4 -0.03 -10.84 -3.58
N ASN A 5 0.49 -11.24 -4.74
CA ASN A 5 -0.13 -10.95 -6.03
C ASN A 5 -1.52 -11.60 -6.14
N THR A 6 -1.64 -12.85 -5.70
CA THR A 6 -2.92 -13.59 -5.63
C THR A 6 -3.89 -12.88 -4.69
N ALA A 7 -3.45 -12.51 -3.49
CA ALA A 7 -4.26 -11.79 -2.51
C ALA A 7 -4.74 -10.42 -3.04
N ALA A 8 -3.85 -9.65 -3.66
CA ALA A 8 -4.21 -8.36 -4.26
C ALA A 8 -5.26 -8.50 -5.37
N GLY A 9 -5.23 -9.61 -6.13
CA GLY A 9 -6.27 -9.96 -7.10
C GLY A 9 -7.60 -10.32 -6.44
N ALA A 10 -7.58 -11.17 -5.42
CA ALA A 10 -8.79 -11.56 -4.69
C ALA A 10 -9.45 -10.36 -3.99
N CYS A 11 -8.64 -9.46 -3.42
CA CYS A 11 -9.07 -8.29 -2.67
C CYS A 11 -9.26 -7.02 -3.53
N HIS A 12 -9.24 -7.11 -4.86
CA HIS A 12 -9.30 -5.93 -5.74
C HIS A 12 -10.56 -5.07 -5.51
N LYS A 13 -11.69 -5.69 -5.14
CA LYS A 13 -12.96 -5.00 -4.81
C LYS A 13 -13.00 -4.45 -3.37
N GLY A 14 -11.90 -4.54 -2.64
CA GLY A 14 -11.84 -4.16 -1.25
C GLY A 14 -12.24 -5.27 -0.28
N PHE A 15 -12.13 -4.97 1.01
CA PHE A 15 -12.45 -5.84 2.13
C PHE A 15 -12.69 -5.00 3.39
N THR A 16 -13.33 -5.61 4.39
CA THR A 16 -13.51 -5.01 5.71
C THR A 16 -12.61 -5.71 6.71
N TYR A 17 -12.07 -4.97 7.67
CA TYR A 17 -11.32 -5.51 8.79
C TYR A 17 -11.55 -4.67 10.04
N THR A 18 -11.35 -5.26 11.21
CA THR A 18 -11.43 -4.56 12.50
C THR A 18 -10.03 -4.32 13.02
N ALA A 19 -9.71 -3.08 13.38
CA ALA A 19 -8.44 -2.69 14.01
C ALA A 19 -8.72 -1.74 15.17
N ASP A 20 -8.10 -1.99 16.32
CA ASP A 20 -8.34 -1.25 17.57
C ASP A 20 -9.84 -1.11 17.91
N GLY A 21 -10.61 -2.19 17.74
CA GLY A 21 -12.06 -2.21 17.97
C GLY A 21 -12.90 -1.38 17.00
N ARG A 22 -12.30 -0.85 15.92
CA ARG A 22 -12.99 -0.05 14.90
C ARG A 22 -13.03 -0.80 13.58
N ASP A 23 -14.20 -0.82 12.96
CA ASP A 23 -14.36 -1.36 11.62
C ASP A 23 -13.83 -0.37 10.58
N LEU A 24 -12.96 -0.89 9.71
CA LEU A 24 -12.32 -0.18 8.63
C LEU A 24 -12.64 -0.89 7.32
N LYS A 25 -12.92 -0.11 6.28
CA LYS A 25 -13.22 -0.63 4.95
C LYS A 25 -12.15 -0.19 3.95
N VAL A 26 -11.43 -1.15 3.39
CA VAL A 26 -10.64 -0.94 2.18
C VAL A 26 -11.60 -0.99 1.00
N ARG A 27 -11.72 0.09 0.22
CA ARG A 27 -12.73 0.17 -0.86
C ARG A 27 -12.32 -0.50 -2.17
N LYS A 28 -11.04 -0.42 -2.51
CA LYS A 28 -10.43 -0.98 -3.72
C LYS A 28 -8.96 -1.18 -3.44
N VAL A 29 -8.39 -2.25 -4.00
CA VAL A 29 -6.94 -2.47 -4.03
C VAL A 29 -6.53 -2.52 -5.49
N THR A 30 -5.62 -1.63 -5.89
CA THR A 30 -5.08 -1.58 -7.26
C THR A 30 -3.60 -1.85 -7.20
N LYS A 31 -3.10 -2.76 -8.04
CA LYS A 31 -1.66 -2.98 -8.17
C LYS A 31 -1.04 -1.86 -9.01
N THR A 32 0.10 -1.39 -8.56
CA THR A 32 0.95 -0.42 -9.27
C THR A 32 2.36 -0.96 -9.39
N LEU A 33 3.17 -0.32 -10.23
CA LEU A 33 4.60 -0.60 -10.27
C LEU A 33 5.25 -0.06 -9.01
N ALA A 34 6.11 -0.87 -8.39
CA ALA A 34 7.05 -0.38 -7.39
C ALA A 34 8.36 0.01 -8.08
N PRO A 35 9.09 1.02 -7.56
CA PRO A 35 10.44 1.34 -8.00
C PRO A 35 11.38 0.14 -7.97
N ALA A 36 12.39 0.17 -8.85
CA ALA A 36 13.46 -0.83 -8.88
C ALA A 36 14.35 -0.73 -7.63
N GLY A 37 15.19 -1.75 -7.36
CA GLY A 37 16.15 -1.72 -6.23
C GLY A 37 15.89 -2.74 -5.11
N ALA A 38 14.92 -3.61 -5.30
CA ALA A 38 14.68 -4.80 -4.49
C ALA A 38 14.66 -6.05 -5.39
N ASP A 39 14.82 -7.24 -4.80
CA ASP A 39 14.77 -8.51 -5.55
C ASP A 39 13.35 -8.77 -6.08
N GLU A 40 12.35 -8.43 -5.26
CA GLU A 40 10.94 -8.40 -5.65
C GLU A 40 10.28 -7.15 -5.08
N ALA A 41 9.42 -6.49 -5.85
CA ALA A 41 8.64 -5.35 -5.36
C ALA A 41 7.24 -5.30 -5.96
N MET A 42 6.28 -4.78 -5.20
CA MET A 42 4.90 -4.57 -5.61
C MET A 42 4.38 -3.25 -5.04
N GLY A 43 3.81 -2.42 -5.91
CA GLY A 43 3.05 -1.24 -5.49
C GLY A 43 1.57 -1.60 -5.32
N LEU A 44 0.92 -1.03 -4.32
CA LEU A 44 -0.51 -1.13 -4.10
C LEU A 44 -1.08 0.26 -3.81
N GLU A 45 -2.26 0.53 -4.33
CA GLU A 45 -3.05 1.71 -4.00
C GLU A 45 -4.37 1.29 -3.36
N ALA A 46 -4.74 1.99 -2.29
CA ALA A 46 -5.95 1.72 -1.55
C ALA A 46 -6.57 3.01 -1.01
N THR A 47 -7.87 2.94 -0.73
CA THR A 47 -8.56 3.93 0.08
C THR A 47 -9.20 3.22 1.25
N VAL A 48 -8.81 3.60 2.45
CA VAL A 48 -9.41 3.11 3.70
C VAL A 48 -10.52 4.08 4.10
N THR A 49 -11.65 3.55 4.55
CA THR A 49 -12.76 4.32 5.12
C THR A 49 -12.95 3.89 6.56
N ALA A 50 -12.95 4.86 7.48
CA ALA A 50 -13.26 4.60 8.88
C ALA A 50 -14.77 4.61 9.14
N ALA A 51 -15.16 4.19 10.34
CA ALA A 51 -16.57 4.14 10.75
C ALA A 51 -17.29 5.49 10.69
N ASP A 52 -16.57 6.60 10.88
CA ASP A 52 -17.08 7.97 10.75
C ASP A 52 -17.23 8.44 9.28
N GLY A 53 -16.87 7.58 8.31
CA GLY A 53 -16.95 7.87 6.89
C GLY A 53 -15.74 8.59 6.32
N SER A 54 -14.79 9.03 7.16
CA SER A 54 -13.54 9.66 6.72
C SER A 54 -12.75 8.70 5.83
N LYS A 55 -12.07 9.24 4.82
CA LYS A 55 -11.36 8.44 3.83
C LYS A 55 -9.88 8.79 3.75
N THR A 56 -9.05 7.77 3.85
CA THR A 56 -7.60 7.90 3.83
C THR A 56 -7.04 7.21 2.58
N PRO A 57 -6.61 7.96 1.56
CA PRO A 57 -5.89 7.39 0.43
C PRO A 57 -4.48 6.95 0.86
N MET A 58 -4.05 5.79 0.35
CA MET A 58 -2.75 5.20 0.65
C MET A 58 -2.09 4.65 -0.61
N LYS A 59 -0.77 4.85 -0.71
CA LYS A 59 0.10 4.07 -1.60
C LYS A 59 0.99 3.20 -0.73
N ILE A 60 1.23 1.97 -1.13
CA ILE A 60 1.94 0.98 -0.34
C ILE A 60 2.98 0.36 -1.25
N ILE A 61 4.22 0.27 -0.77
CA ILE A 61 5.26 -0.54 -1.40
C ILE A 61 5.52 -1.76 -0.53
N VAL A 62 5.45 -2.95 -1.13
CA VAL A 62 5.93 -4.19 -0.51
C VAL A 62 7.15 -4.64 -1.28
N ALA A 63 8.27 -4.85 -0.57
CA ALA A 63 9.54 -5.18 -1.19
C ALA A 63 10.25 -6.30 -0.45
N ARG A 64 10.95 -7.16 -1.18
CA ARG A 64 11.84 -8.20 -0.66
C ARG A 64 13.27 -7.92 -1.08
N LYS A 65 14.19 -8.00 -0.11
CA LYS A 65 15.63 -7.96 -0.36
C LYS A 65 16.32 -9.02 0.50
N GLY A 66 16.89 -10.03 -0.14
CA GLY A 66 17.34 -11.26 0.51
C GLY A 66 16.21 -11.90 1.34
N ALA A 67 16.49 -12.15 2.62
CA ALA A 67 15.51 -12.71 3.57
C ALA A 67 14.52 -11.67 4.12
N THR A 68 14.76 -10.37 3.90
CA THR A 68 13.94 -9.30 4.46
C THR A 68 12.72 -9.02 3.59
N LEU A 69 11.53 -9.03 4.19
CA LEU A 69 10.28 -8.54 3.59
C LEU A 69 9.87 -7.26 4.30
N ALA A 70 9.65 -6.19 3.55
CA ALA A 70 9.29 -4.88 4.08
C ALA A 70 7.98 -4.35 3.48
N TYR A 71 7.26 -3.57 4.27
CA TYR A 71 6.00 -2.93 3.94
C TYR A 71 6.12 -1.43 4.26
N PHE A 72 5.97 -0.58 3.25
CA PHE A 72 6.12 0.87 3.36
C PHE A 72 4.80 1.56 2.97
N PRO A 73 3.95 1.92 3.95
CA PRO A 73 2.74 2.67 3.68
C PRO A 73 3.04 4.17 3.60
N ALA A 74 2.63 4.80 2.50
CA ALA A 74 2.51 6.25 2.38
C ALA A 74 1.04 6.63 2.57
N VAL A 75 0.77 7.36 3.65
CA VAL A 75 -0.56 7.83 4.01
C VAL A 75 -0.71 9.28 3.59
N PHE A 76 -1.80 9.60 2.89
CA PHE A 76 -2.08 10.94 2.42
C PHE A 76 -3.33 11.50 3.13
N PRO A 77 -3.42 12.84 3.28
CA PRO A 77 -4.62 13.45 3.85
C PRO A 77 -5.84 13.21 2.95
N GLU A 78 -7.02 13.19 3.55
CA GLU A 78 -8.30 12.95 2.85
C GLU A 78 -8.53 13.90 1.67
N SER A 79 -8.05 15.15 1.78
CA SER A 79 -8.10 16.16 0.71
C SER A 79 -7.40 15.75 -0.58
N ARG A 80 -6.59 14.68 -0.57
CA ARG A 80 -5.90 14.15 -1.74
C ARG A 80 -6.63 12.96 -2.38
N GLN A 81 -7.80 12.58 -1.89
CA GLN A 81 -8.59 11.51 -2.49
C GLN A 81 -8.94 11.82 -3.96
N GLY A 82 -8.78 10.83 -4.84
CA GLY A 82 -9.09 10.95 -6.26
C GLY A 82 -8.08 11.77 -7.06
N HIS A 83 -7.14 12.43 -6.40
CA HIS A 83 -5.98 13.02 -7.04
C HIS A 83 -4.92 11.95 -7.26
N ASP A 84 -4.22 12.03 -8.40
CA ASP A 84 -3.00 11.25 -8.56
C ASP A 84 -1.92 11.88 -7.69
N VAL A 85 -1.60 11.21 -6.59
CA VAL A 85 -0.54 11.64 -5.67
C VAL A 85 0.70 10.82 -5.96
N THR A 86 1.71 11.42 -6.58
CA THR A 86 2.98 10.74 -6.77
C THR A 86 3.65 10.51 -5.42
N LEU A 87 4.02 9.26 -5.12
CA LEU A 87 4.99 8.95 -4.07
C LEU A 87 6.37 9.09 -4.73
N PRO A 88 7.19 10.08 -4.34
CA PRO A 88 8.47 10.30 -4.98
C PRO A 88 9.39 9.08 -4.84
N GLU A 89 10.06 8.71 -5.93
CA GLU A 89 10.89 7.51 -6.01
C GLU A 89 12.05 7.57 -5.00
N GLU A 90 12.63 8.75 -4.79
CA GLU A 90 13.71 8.98 -3.83
C GLU A 90 13.33 8.58 -2.40
N PHE A 91 12.06 8.74 -2.01
CA PHE A 91 11.59 8.32 -0.70
C PHE A 91 11.50 6.80 -0.60
N VAL A 92 11.08 6.12 -1.67
CA VAL A 92 11.03 4.65 -1.70
C VAL A 92 12.45 4.10 -1.66
N MET A 93 13.36 4.63 -2.49
CA MET A 93 14.77 4.23 -2.52
C MET A 93 15.47 4.41 -1.17
N ALA A 94 15.20 5.52 -0.48
CA ALA A 94 15.74 5.77 0.85
C ALA A 94 15.21 4.79 1.92
N GLN A 95 14.02 4.19 1.75
CA GLN A 95 13.56 3.12 2.63
C GLN A 95 14.15 1.76 2.22
N LEU A 96 14.27 1.48 0.92
CA LEU A 96 14.86 0.25 0.41
C LEU A 96 16.33 0.10 0.82
N SER A 97 17.09 1.20 0.89
CA SER A 97 18.49 1.16 1.34
C SER A 97 18.65 0.76 2.81
N LYS A 98 17.59 0.79 3.62
CA LYS A 98 17.63 0.41 5.04
C LYS A 98 17.47 -1.09 5.28
N ILE A 99 16.95 -1.83 4.30
CA ILE A 99 16.57 -3.24 4.48
C ILE A 99 17.59 -4.24 3.90
N GLY A 100 18.79 -3.75 3.53
CA GLY A 100 19.96 -4.55 3.19
C GLY A 100 20.28 -4.51 1.73
#